data_AF-A0A662W518-F1
#
_entry.id   AF-A0A662W518-F1
#
_cell.length_a   1.000
_cell.length_b   1.000
_cell.length_c   1.000
_cell.angle_alpha   90.00
_cell.angle_beta   90.00
_cell.angle_gamma   90.00
#
_symmetry.space_group_name_H-M   'P 1'
#
loop_
_entity.id
_entity.type
_entity.pdbx_description
1 polymer ?
#
loop_
_entity_poly.entity_id
_entity_poly.type
_entity_poly.pdbx_seq_one_letter_code
_entity_poly.pdbx_strand_id
1 'polypeptide(L)'
;MDEKDGLDEANRVTERAIEERESKERKESNEYEFTQQTQIRVPEDRIGVIIGREGEIKRRIEDETGCKIKISRDGIVSIRGNDAIGFIKAQNVIKAIARGFNPDVAFKLLKDDFKVLEIINLADYVGENALKRVKGRIIGKDGKMRTSIEETLDVNLSIYGKTVSIIGDMDNVYAAREAILMLIEGAQHSRVLRFMEKKKREIKTRDLDWKPLM
;
A
#
# COMPACT_ATOMS: atom_id res chain seq x y z
N MET A 1 -65.65 9.90 16.41
CA MET A 1 -64.24 9.91 16.85
C MET A 1 -63.50 9.15 15.78
N ASP A 2 -62.97 9.90 14.81
CA ASP A 2 -62.61 9.39 13.49
C ASP A 2 -61.31 8.60 13.51
N GLU A 3 -61.34 7.39 12.96
CA GLU A 3 -60.17 6.49 12.84
C GLU A 3 -58.99 7.10 12.07
N LYS A 4 -59.23 8.20 11.33
CA LYS A 4 -58.18 8.95 10.61
C LYS A 4 -57.24 9.73 11.53
N ASP A 5 -57.72 10.23 12.67
CA ASP A 5 -56.89 11.03 13.59
C ASP A 5 -55.84 10.16 14.31
N GLY A 6 -56.15 8.88 14.56
CA GLY A 6 -55.22 7.95 15.19
C GLY A 6 -54.09 7.48 14.28
N LEU A 7 -54.33 7.41 12.95
CA LEU A 7 -53.34 6.98 11.97
C LEU A 7 -52.29 8.09 11.69
N ASP A 8 -52.74 9.35 11.68
CA ASP A 8 -51.87 10.52 11.50
C ASP A 8 -50.96 10.76 12.72
N GLU A 9 -51.46 10.52 13.93
CA GLU A 9 -50.66 10.60 15.17
C GLU A 9 -49.56 9.51 15.18
N ALA A 10 -49.89 8.28 14.78
CA ALA A 10 -48.95 7.17 14.75
C ALA A 10 -47.81 7.36 13.72
N ASN A 11 -48.12 7.94 12.55
CA ASN A 11 -47.10 8.25 11.54
C ASN A 11 -46.13 9.33 12.04
N ARG A 12 -46.64 10.39 12.69
CA ARG A 12 -45.81 11.47 13.24
C ARG A 12 -44.85 11.01 14.34
N VAL A 13 -45.29 10.06 15.18
CA VAL A 13 -44.44 9.46 16.23
C VAL A 13 -43.33 8.63 15.59
N THR A 14 -43.64 7.89 14.53
CA THR A 14 -42.68 7.04 13.81
C THR A 14 -41.65 7.89 13.07
N GLU A 15 -42.06 8.94 12.38
CA GLU A 15 -41.18 9.88 11.67
C GLU A 15 -40.21 10.58 12.63
N ARG A 16 -40.68 11.06 13.79
CA ARG A 16 -39.81 11.66 14.82
C ARG A 16 -38.78 10.67 15.37
N ALA A 17 -39.18 9.41 15.59
CA ALA A 17 -38.26 8.39 16.08
C ALA A 17 -37.17 8.02 15.04
N ILE A 18 -37.50 8.08 13.75
CA ILE A 18 -36.55 7.89 12.65
C ILE A 18 -35.59 9.08 12.58
N GLU A 19 -36.10 10.31 12.58
CA GLU A 19 -35.28 11.53 12.55
C GLU A 19 -34.35 11.64 13.77
N GLU A 20 -34.82 11.28 14.98
CA GLU A 20 -34.02 11.27 16.20
C GLU A 20 -32.92 10.19 16.16
N ARG A 21 -33.19 9.02 15.56
CA ARG A 21 -32.18 7.99 15.31
C ARG A 21 -31.15 8.44 14.29
N GLU A 22 -31.58 8.96 13.14
CA GLU A 22 -30.68 9.42 12.09
C GLU A 22 -29.82 10.61 12.54
N SER A 23 -30.36 11.50 13.37
CA SER A 23 -29.64 12.63 13.94
C SER A 23 -28.69 12.23 15.08
N LYS A 24 -29.02 11.20 15.88
CA LYS A 24 -28.06 10.58 16.81
C LYS A 24 -26.95 9.82 16.09
N GLU A 25 -27.26 9.03 15.07
CA GLU A 25 -26.27 8.31 14.26
C GLU A 25 -25.36 9.28 13.48
N ARG A 26 -25.89 10.40 12.98
CA ARG A 26 -25.08 11.49 12.39
C ARG A 26 -24.22 12.22 13.42
N LYS A 27 -24.69 12.40 14.66
CA LYS A 27 -23.93 13.03 15.74
C LYS A 27 -22.82 12.11 16.25
N GLU A 28 -23.11 10.84 16.55
CA GLU A 28 -22.10 9.84 16.95
C GLU A 28 -21.06 9.60 15.84
N SER A 29 -21.47 9.66 14.56
CA SER A 29 -20.54 9.60 13.42
C SER A 29 -19.70 10.87 13.23
N ASN A 30 -20.13 12.01 13.76
CA ASN A 30 -19.40 13.29 13.74
C ASN A 30 -18.57 13.55 15.01
N GLU A 31 -18.80 12.81 16.09
CA GLU A 31 -18.18 13.07 17.40
C GLU A 31 -16.79 12.43 17.55
N TYR A 32 -16.41 11.51 16.66
CA TYR A 32 -15.03 11.08 16.47
C TYR A 32 -14.44 11.72 15.21
N GLU A 33 -13.99 12.96 15.33
CA GLU A 33 -13.24 13.63 14.27
C GLU A 33 -11.92 12.88 14.04
N PHE A 34 -11.74 12.29 12.86
CA PHE A 34 -10.49 11.66 12.51
C PHE A 34 -9.41 12.72 12.32
N THR A 35 -8.30 12.63 13.06
CA THR A 35 -7.22 13.63 12.94
C THR A 35 -6.46 13.53 11.61
N GLN A 36 -6.53 12.38 10.94
CA GLN A 36 -5.87 12.14 9.66
C GLN A 36 -6.82 11.51 8.65
N GLN A 37 -6.75 12.00 7.41
CA GLN A 37 -7.49 11.46 6.28
C GLN A 37 -6.72 11.60 4.97
N THR A 38 -6.87 10.64 4.07
CA THR A 38 -6.30 10.69 2.73
C THR A 38 -7.14 9.89 1.74
N GLN A 39 -6.93 10.14 0.46
CA GLN A 39 -7.53 9.41 -0.64
C GLN A 39 -6.46 8.90 -1.59
N ILE A 40 -6.58 7.63 -1.99
CA ILE A 40 -5.63 6.98 -2.89
C ILE A 40 -6.41 6.47 -4.10
N ARG A 41 -6.00 6.92 -5.29
CA ARG A 41 -6.48 6.36 -6.56
C ARG A 41 -5.87 4.96 -6.74
N VAL A 42 -6.72 3.95 -6.82
CA VAL A 42 -6.32 2.56 -7.02
C VAL A 42 -6.80 2.09 -8.39
N PRO A 43 -5.96 1.38 -9.16
CA PRO A 43 -6.37 0.75 -10.41
C PRO A 43 -7.55 -0.22 -10.20
N GLU A 44 -8.51 -0.24 -11.14
CA GLU A 44 -9.76 -0.99 -11.00
C GLU A 44 -9.51 -2.50 -10.78
N ASP A 45 -8.54 -3.08 -11.49
CA ASP A 45 -8.10 -4.47 -11.36
C ASP A 45 -7.50 -4.81 -9.99
N ARG A 46 -7.17 -3.80 -9.18
CA ARG A 46 -6.58 -3.96 -7.84
C ARG A 46 -7.58 -3.73 -6.70
N ILE A 47 -8.74 -3.14 -6.98
CA ILE A 47 -9.78 -2.90 -5.97
C ILE A 47 -10.23 -4.21 -5.32
N GLY A 48 -10.49 -5.24 -6.14
CA GLY A 48 -10.89 -6.56 -5.63
C GLY A 48 -9.87 -7.19 -4.69
N VAL A 49 -8.57 -6.96 -4.94
CA VAL A 49 -7.48 -7.47 -4.09
C VAL A 49 -7.44 -6.76 -2.74
N ILE A 50 -7.70 -5.45 -2.71
CA ILE A 50 -7.77 -4.68 -1.45
C ILE A 50 -8.99 -5.09 -0.61
N ILE A 51 -10.12 -5.35 -1.25
CA ILE A 51 -11.31 -5.84 -0.54
C ILE A 51 -11.02 -7.24 0.01
N GLY A 52 -10.49 -8.14 -0.83
CA GLY A 52 -10.30 -9.54 -0.48
C GLY A 52 -11.61 -10.34 -0.49
N ARG A 53 -11.53 -11.65 -0.31
CA ARG A 53 -12.73 -12.48 -0.24
C ARG A 53 -13.57 -12.05 0.97
N GLU A 54 -14.84 -11.76 0.73
CA GLU A 54 -15.77 -11.31 1.77
C GLU A 54 -15.27 -10.07 2.55
N GLY A 55 -14.34 -9.27 2.02
CA GLY A 55 -13.78 -8.11 2.72
C GLY A 55 -12.63 -8.42 3.69
N GLU A 56 -12.06 -9.63 3.67
CA GLU A 56 -11.04 -10.07 4.64
C GLU A 56 -9.79 -9.19 4.67
N ILE A 57 -9.29 -8.76 3.50
CA ILE A 57 -8.06 -7.98 3.39
C ILE A 57 -8.30 -6.56 3.92
N LYS A 58 -9.41 -5.93 3.52
CA LYS A 58 -9.83 -4.63 4.04
C LYS A 58 -9.96 -4.68 5.56
N ARG A 59 -10.70 -5.65 6.10
CA ARG A 59 -10.89 -5.79 7.55
C ARG A 59 -9.57 -5.92 8.28
N ARG A 60 -8.68 -6.79 7.78
CA ARG A 60 -7.36 -6.98 8.39
C ARG A 60 -6.54 -5.69 8.42
N ILE A 61 -6.58 -4.87 7.37
CA ILE A 61 -5.91 -3.56 7.38
C ILE A 61 -6.53 -2.67 8.46
N GLU A 62 -7.86 -2.58 8.54
CA GLU A 62 -8.55 -1.78 9.56
C GLU A 62 -8.24 -2.25 10.99
N ASP A 63 -8.23 -3.57 11.22
CA ASP A 63 -8.00 -4.18 12.53
C ASP A 63 -6.56 -3.98 13.01
N GLU A 64 -5.57 -4.18 12.12
CA GLU A 64 -4.15 -4.03 12.47
C GLU A 64 -3.69 -2.57 12.56
N THR A 65 -4.40 -1.62 11.93
CA THR A 65 -3.99 -0.21 11.86
C THR A 65 -4.87 0.75 12.64
N GLY A 66 -6.03 0.30 13.13
CA GLY A 66 -7.06 1.15 13.75
C GLY A 66 -7.70 2.16 12.78
N CYS A 67 -7.36 2.11 11.49
CA CYS A 67 -7.93 3.00 10.48
C CYS A 67 -9.30 2.51 10.00
N LYS A 68 -10.07 3.43 9.41
CA LYS A 68 -11.29 3.11 8.65
C LYS A 68 -11.05 3.33 7.16
N ILE A 69 -11.43 2.33 6.37
CA ILE A 69 -11.24 2.31 4.93
C ILE A 69 -12.61 2.34 4.25
N LYS A 70 -12.81 3.29 3.32
CA LYS A 70 -13.96 3.32 2.42
C LYS A 70 -13.47 3.23 0.98
N ILE A 71 -14.10 2.36 0.20
CA ILE A 71 -13.75 2.13 -1.20
C ILE A 71 -14.93 2.56 -2.05
N SER A 72 -14.71 3.51 -2.94
CA SER A 72 -15.72 4.01 -3.86
C SER A 72 -15.72 3.23 -5.17
N ARG A 73 -16.82 3.34 -5.92
CA ARG A 73 -17.01 2.63 -7.19
C ARG A 73 -16.07 3.11 -8.30
N ASP A 74 -15.59 4.34 -8.21
CA ASP A 74 -14.64 4.94 -9.15
C ASP A 74 -13.17 4.59 -8.81
N GLY A 75 -12.93 3.72 -7.82
CA GLY A 75 -11.58 3.24 -7.47
C GLY A 75 -10.78 4.23 -6.61
N ILE A 76 -11.46 5.02 -5.79
CA ILE A 76 -10.84 5.84 -4.75
C ILE A 76 -10.95 5.11 -3.41
N VAL A 77 -9.80 4.93 -2.76
CA VAL A 77 -9.72 4.37 -1.41
C VAL A 77 -9.49 5.52 -0.43
N SER A 78 -10.49 5.81 0.37
CA SER A 78 -10.42 6.76 1.47
C SER A 78 -9.94 6.06 2.74
N ILE A 79 -8.91 6.61 3.38
CA ILE A 79 -8.38 6.12 4.66
C ILE A 79 -8.57 7.24 5.68
N ARG A 80 -9.07 6.89 6.86
CA ARG A 80 -9.19 7.81 8.01
C ARG A 80 -8.64 7.13 9.26
N GLY A 81 -7.91 7.87 10.10
CA GLY A 81 -7.30 7.32 11.31
C GLY A 81 -6.93 8.41 12.30
N ASN A 82 -6.72 8.01 13.56
CA ASN A 82 -6.29 8.89 14.64
C ASN A 82 -4.83 8.66 15.04
N ASP A 83 -4.37 7.41 14.97
CA ASP A 83 -2.98 7.06 15.20
C ASP A 83 -2.14 7.26 13.93
N ALA A 84 -1.05 8.01 14.05
CA ALA A 84 -0.20 8.36 12.91
C ALA A 84 0.53 7.16 12.31
N ILE A 85 0.97 6.23 13.16
CA ILE A 85 1.74 5.06 12.72
C ILE A 85 0.82 4.11 11.95
N GLY A 86 -0.33 3.77 12.52
CA GLY A 86 -1.38 2.99 11.88
C GLY A 86 -1.83 3.62 10.57
N PHE A 87 -2.02 4.94 10.53
CA PHE A 87 -2.40 5.65 9.32
C PHE A 87 -1.35 5.56 8.20
N ILE A 88 -0.06 5.71 8.52
CA ILE A 88 1.03 5.54 7.56
C ILE A 88 1.12 4.09 7.09
N LYS A 89 1.01 3.12 8.00
CA LYS A 89 1.01 1.68 7.69
C LYS A 89 -0.15 1.31 6.76
N ALA A 90 -1.37 1.75 7.05
CA ALA A 90 -2.54 1.53 6.20
C ALA A 90 -2.32 2.11 4.79
N GLN A 91 -1.83 3.35 4.70
CA GLN A 91 -1.49 3.96 3.41
C GLN A 91 -0.48 3.14 2.63
N ASN A 92 0.60 2.68 3.27
CA ASN A 92 1.65 1.93 2.61
C ASN A 92 1.16 0.56 2.12
N VAL A 93 0.36 -0.15 2.92
CA VAL A 93 -0.26 -1.42 2.47
C VAL A 93 -1.17 -1.20 1.26
N ILE A 94 -2.05 -0.19 1.31
CA ILE A 94 -2.96 0.12 0.20
C ILE A 94 -2.15 0.50 -1.05
N LYS A 95 -1.12 1.34 -0.93
CA LYS A 95 -0.23 1.70 -2.04
C LYS A 95 0.49 0.47 -2.59
N ALA A 96 1.02 -0.41 -1.75
CA ALA A 96 1.70 -1.62 -2.17
C ALA A 96 0.77 -2.53 -2.99
N ILE A 97 -0.45 -2.80 -2.51
CA ILE A 97 -1.43 -3.63 -3.22
C ILE A 97 -1.85 -2.95 -4.53
N ALA A 98 -2.07 -1.64 -4.52
CA ALA A 98 -2.39 -0.86 -5.72
C ALA A 98 -1.27 -0.89 -6.77
N ARG A 99 -0.01 -1.09 -6.35
CA ARG A 99 1.15 -1.25 -7.23
C ARG A 99 1.54 -2.70 -7.48
N GLY A 100 0.61 -3.64 -7.29
CA GLY A 100 0.72 -5.00 -7.79
C GLY A 100 1.28 -6.03 -6.79
N PHE A 101 1.63 -5.64 -5.56
CA PHE A 101 1.96 -6.63 -4.53
C PHE A 101 0.74 -7.47 -4.14
N ASN A 102 0.94 -8.75 -3.85
CA ASN A 102 -0.08 -9.54 -3.18
C ASN A 102 -0.24 -9.08 -1.71
N PRO A 103 -1.38 -9.38 -1.05
CA PRO A 103 -1.61 -8.94 0.32
C PRO A 103 -0.57 -9.45 1.32
N ASP A 104 -0.12 -10.71 1.22
CA ASP A 104 0.84 -11.27 2.17
C ASP A 104 2.19 -10.52 2.19
N VAL A 105 2.68 -10.13 1.02
CA VAL A 105 3.88 -9.31 0.90
C VAL A 105 3.62 -7.89 1.40
N ALA A 106 2.48 -7.29 1.06
CA ALA A 106 2.12 -5.96 1.53
C ALA A 106 1.99 -5.90 3.07
N PHE A 107 1.45 -6.94 3.70
CA PHE A 107 1.29 -7.03 5.15
C PHE A 107 2.62 -7.14 5.92
N LYS A 108 3.75 -7.36 5.25
CA LYS A 108 5.07 -7.22 5.90
C LYS A 108 5.27 -5.81 6.47
N LEU A 109 4.67 -4.79 5.83
CA LEU A 109 4.70 -3.39 6.27
C LEU A 109 3.88 -3.14 7.55
N LEU A 110 2.98 -4.06 7.93
CA LEU A 110 2.23 -3.97 9.19
C LEU A 110 3.02 -4.55 10.35
N LYS A 111 3.66 -5.71 10.09
CA LYS A 111 4.29 -6.56 11.11
C LYS A 111 5.68 -6.11 11.55
N ASP A 112 6.44 -5.52 10.65
CA ASP A 112 7.85 -5.20 10.87
C ASP A 112 8.06 -3.69 10.72
N ASP A 113 8.42 -3.04 11.83
CA ASP A 113 8.59 -1.59 11.89
C ASP A 113 9.77 -1.08 11.06
N PHE A 114 10.67 -1.97 10.63
CA PHE A 114 11.84 -1.61 9.81
C PHE A 114 11.61 -1.79 8.31
N LYS A 115 10.53 -2.47 7.91
CA LYS A 115 10.21 -2.66 6.49
C LYS A 115 9.60 -1.38 5.93
N VAL A 116 10.14 -0.95 4.78
CA VAL A 116 9.68 0.24 4.07
C VAL A 116 9.16 -0.12 2.68
N LEU A 117 8.32 0.75 2.13
CA LEU A 117 7.83 0.69 0.75
C LEU A 117 8.44 1.83 -0.05
N GLU A 118 9.12 1.52 -1.14
CA GLU A 118 9.56 2.48 -2.15
C GLU A 118 8.76 2.29 -3.44
N ILE A 119 8.38 3.39 -4.11
CA ILE A 119 7.67 3.36 -5.39
C ILE A 119 8.40 4.26 -6.38
N ILE A 120 8.97 3.66 -7.41
CA ILE A 120 9.65 4.34 -8.51
C ILE A 120 8.66 4.47 -9.67
N ASN A 121 8.35 5.69 -10.09
CA ASN A 121 7.58 5.95 -11.30
C ASN A 121 8.53 6.02 -12.51
N LEU A 122 8.48 5.01 -13.37
CA LEU A 122 9.37 4.90 -14.52
C LEU A 122 9.17 6.04 -15.53
N ALA A 123 7.97 6.63 -15.59
CA ALA A 123 7.68 7.73 -16.49
C ALA A 123 8.47 9.00 -16.18
N ASP A 124 8.97 9.14 -14.94
CA ASP A 124 9.78 10.28 -14.53
C ASP A 124 11.22 10.19 -15.06
N TYR A 125 11.64 9.01 -15.52
CA TYR A 125 13.00 8.75 -16.02
C TYR A 125 13.06 8.49 -17.51
N VAL A 126 11.99 7.93 -18.10
CA VAL A 126 11.98 7.54 -19.51
C VAL A 126 10.67 7.89 -20.19
N GLY A 127 10.76 8.28 -21.47
CA GLY A 127 9.59 8.49 -22.31
C GLY A 127 8.78 7.20 -22.53
N GLU A 128 7.51 7.35 -22.91
CA GLU A 128 6.57 6.22 -23.02
C GLU A 128 7.06 5.08 -23.92
N ASN A 129 7.73 5.43 -25.03
CA ASN A 129 8.29 4.47 -25.99
C ASN A 129 9.38 3.57 -25.38
N ALA A 130 10.07 4.04 -24.34
CA ALA A 130 11.15 3.30 -23.69
C ALA A 130 10.66 2.45 -22.50
N LEU A 131 9.43 2.64 -22.01
CA LEU A 131 8.89 1.92 -20.84
C LEU A 131 8.92 0.40 -21.01
N LYS A 132 8.50 -0.10 -22.18
CA LYS A 132 8.49 -1.55 -22.46
C LYS A 132 9.90 -2.15 -22.40
N ARG A 133 10.88 -1.43 -22.97
CA ARG A 133 12.30 -1.84 -22.97
C ARG A 133 12.88 -1.83 -21.56
N VAL A 134 12.66 -0.77 -20.80
CA VAL A 134 13.15 -0.63 -19.42
C VAL A 134 12.55 -1.71 -18.51
N LYS A 135 11.24 -1.93 -18.57
CA LYS A 135 10.59 -3.04 -17.84
C LYS A 135 11.21 -4.39 -18.21
N GLY A 136 11.48 -4.62 -19.50
CA GLY A 136 12.16 -5.83 -19.96
C GLY A 136 13.57 -6.03 -19.37
N ARG A 137 14.32 -4.95 -19.11
CA ARG A 137 15.63 -5.03 -18.44
C ARG A 137 15.51 -5.33 -16.96
N ILE A 138 14.56 -4.68 -16.27
CA ILE A 138 14.29 -4.87 -14.84
C ILE A 138 13.82 -6.30 -14.57
N ILE A 139 12.92 -6.81 -15.40
CA ILE A 139 12.43 -8.20 -15.30
C ILE A 139 13.55 -9.17 -15.71
N GLY A 140 14.24 -8.89 -16.82
CA GLY A 140 15.22 -9.79 -17.41
C GLY A 140 14.57 -11.01 -18.08
N LYS A 141 15.38 -11.82 -18.77
CA LYS A 141 14.91 -13.06 -19.39
C LYS A 141 14.34 -13.99 -18.32
N ASP A 142 13.12 -14.47 -18.50
CA ASP A 142 12.38 -15.35 -17.58
C ASP A 142 12.28 -14.79 -16.14
N GLY A 143 12.34 -13.47 -15.96
CA GLY A 143 12.30 -12.85 -14.63
C GLY A 143 13.64 -12.89 -13.86
N LYS A 144 14.72 -13.43 -14.45
CA LYS A 144 15.98 -13.66 -13.75
C LYS A 144 16.58 -12.42 -13.10
N MET A 145 16.50 -11.25 -13.75
CA MET A 145 17.10 -10.03 -13.19
C MET A 145 16.31 -9.57 -11.96
N ARG A 146 14.98 -9.60 -12.02
CA ARG A 146 14.10 -9.33 -10.88
C ARG A 146 14.40 -10.29 -9.74
N THR A 147 14.44 -11.59 -10.01
CA THR A 147 14.76 -12.62 -8.99
C THR A 147 16.12 -12.38 -8.36
N SER A 148 17.16 -12.04 -9.14
CA SER A 148 18.47 -11.70 -8.59
C SER A 148 18.44 -10.47 -7.69
N ILE A 149 17.65 -9.43 -8.01
CA ILE A 149 17.50 -8.27 -7.12
C ILE A 149 16.82 -8.70 -5.82
N GLU A 150 15.72 -9.44 -5.92
CA GLU A 150 14.95 -9.93 -4.75
C GLU A 150 15.81 -10.80 -3.82
N GLU A 151 16.56 -11.76 -4.37
CA GLU A 151 17.38 -12.71 -3.59
C GLU A 151 18.70 -12.11 -3.08
N THR A 152 19.41 -11.32 -3.90
CA THR A 152 20.70 -10.76 -3.48
C THR A 152 20.50 -9.73 -2.37
N LEU A 153 19.47 -8.88 -2.49
CA LEU A 153 19.22 -7.78 -1.58
C LEU A 153 18.11 -8.06 -0.57
N ASP A 154 17.53 -9.26 -0.52
CA ASP A 154 16.44 -9.61 0.40
C ASP A 154 15.29 -8.58 0.39
N VAL A 155 14.75 -8.35 -0.81
CA VAL A 155 13.61 -7.45 -1.06
C VAL A 155 12.52 -8.16 -1.83
N ASN A 156 11.31 -7.62 -1.80
CA ASN A 156 10.24 -7.99 -2.71
C ASN A 156 10.02 -6.88 -3.74
N LEU A 157 9.86 -7.27 -5.01
CA LEU A 157 9.58 -6.34 -6.10
C LEU A 157 8.16 -6.49 -6.63
N SER A 158 7.63 -5.41 -7.18
CA SER A 158 6.46 -5.44 -8.04
C SER A 158 6.71 -4.54 -9.24
N ILE A 159 6.47 -5.05 -10.44
CA ILE A 159 6.53 -4.26 -11.68
C ILE A 159 5.10 -4.20 -12.22
N TYR A 160 4.46 -3.05 -12.06
CA TYR A 160 3.04 -2.89 -12.37
C TYR A 160 2.78 -1.53 -13.04
N GLY A 161 2.08 -1.54 -14.18
CA GLY A 161 1.79 -0.34 -14.96
C GLY A 161 3.06 0.41 -15.37
N LYS A 162 3.19 1.64 -14.83
CA LYS A 162 4.35 2.55 -15.03
C LYS A 162 5.29 2.59 -13.82
N THR A 163 5.09 1.73 -12.82
CA THR A 163 5.86 1.77 -11.56
C THR A 163 6.64 0.48 -11.29
N VAL A 164 7.74 0.63 -10.57
CA VAL A 164 8.41 -0.47 -9.85
C VAL A 164 8.34 -0.17 -8.37
N SER A 165 7.87 -1.12 -7.59
CA SER A 165 7.74 -0.98 -6.14
C SER A 165 8.60 -1.99 -5.42
N ILE A 166 9.15 -1.60 -4.26
CA ILE A 166 10.12 -2.38 -3.48
C ILE A 166 9.64 -2.42 -2.04
N ILE A 167 9.62 -3.60 -1.43
CA ILE A 167 9.40 -3.78 0.01
C ILE A 167 10.57 -4.53 0.62
N GLY A 168 11.14 -4.01 1.69
CA GLY A 168 12.31 -4.61 2.35
C GLY A 168 12.83 -3.72 3.48
N ASP A 169 13.98 -4.10 4.06
CA ASP A 169 14.67 -3.23 5.02
C ASP A 169 15.21 -2.00 4.32
N MET A 170 15.29 -0.89 5.06
CA MET A 170 15.64 0.42 4.51
C MET A 170 16.90 0.40 3.62
N ASP A 171 18.00 -0.16 4.11
CA ASP A 171 19.26 -0.22 3.35
C ASP A 171 19.20 -1.13 2.13
N ASN A 172 18.47 -2.23 2.24
CA ASN A 172 18.24 -3.18 1.15
C ASN A 172 17.40 -2.53 0.04
N VAL A 173 16.36 -1.79 0.43
CA VAL A 173 15.49 -1.03 -0.47
C VAL A 173 16.30 0.06 -1.19
N TYR A 174 17.16 0.80 -0.48
CA TYR A 174 18.06 1.78 -1.11
C TYR A 174 18.98 1.12 -2.15
N ALA A 175 19.61 0.00 -1.82
CA ALA A 175 20.46 -0.71 -2.77
C ALA A 175 19.67 -1.21 -3.99
N ALA A 176 18.45 -1.71 -3.79
CA ALA A 176 17.59 -2.20 -4.87
C ALA A 176 17.12 -1.06 -5.78
N ARG A 177 16.79 0.09 -5.20
CA ARG A 177 16.44 1.31 -5.93
C ARG A 177 17.58 1.73 -6.86
N GLU A 178 18.81 1.79 -6.37
CA GLU A 178 19.98 2.13 -7.19
C GLU A 178 20.22 1.10 -8.30
N ALA A 179 20.07 -0.19 -8.02
CA ALA A 179 20.17 -1.24 -9.03
C ALA A 179 19.12 -1.06 -10.15
N ILE A 180 17.88 -0.69 -9.79
CA ILE A 180 16.81 -0.39 -10.75
C ILE A 180 17.15 0.86 -11.57
N LEU A 181 17.65 1.93 -10.95
CA LEU A 181 18.08 3.14 -11.67
C LEU A 181 19.18 2.84 -12.67
N MET A 182 20.19 2.05 -12.29
CA MET A 182 21.22 1.59 -13.23
C MET A 182 20.64 0.87 -14.45
N LEU A 183 19.61 0.02 -14.25
CA LEU A 183 18.94 -0.68 -15.35
C LEU A 183 18.16 0.27 -16.26
N ILE A 184 17.51 1.28 -15.67
CA ILE A 184 16.78 2.35 -16.37
C ILE A 184 17.75 3.16 -17.25
N GLU A 185 18.91 3.52 -16.71
CA GLU A 185 19.99 4.24 -17.40
C GLU A 185 20.73 3.40 -18.46
N GLY A 186 20.41 2.11 -18.55
CA GLY A 186 20.95 1.23 -19.59
C GLY A 186 22.24 0.50 -19.22
N ALA A 187 22.64 0.49 -17.93
CA ALA A 187 23.78 -0.30 -17.47
C ALA A 187 23.59 -1.79 -17.76
N GLN A 188 24.66 -2.47 -18.18
CA GLN A 188 24.64 -3.91 -18.43
C GLN A 188 24.27 -4.69 -17.16
N HIS A 189 23.47 -5.76 -17.29
CA HIS A 189 23.04 -6.57 -16.14
C HIS A 189 24.22 -7.12 -15.33
N SER A 190 25.32 -7.51 -15.99
CA SER A 190 26.54 -7.98 -15.30
C SER A 190 27.15 -6.92 -14.37
N ARG A 191 27.06 -5.63 -14.74
CA ARG A 191 27.51 -4.51 -13.90
C ARG A 191 26.58 -4.31 -12.71
N VAL A 192 25.27 -4.43 -12.92
CA VAL A 192 24.26 -4.32 -11.85
C VAL A 192 24.40 -5.46 -10.84
N LEU A 193 24.59 -6.70 -11.31
CA LEU A 193 24.86 -7.85 -10.44
C LEU A 193 26.10 -7.63 -9.56
N ARG A 194 27.23 -7.20 -10.14
CA ARG A 194 28.44 -6.88 -9.36
C ARG A 194 28.21 -5.77 -8.33
N PHE A 195 27.41 -4.77 -8.68
CA PHE A 195 27.03 -3.71 -7.75
C PHE A 195 26.22 -4.25 -6.57
N MET A 196 25.19 -5.07 -6.82
CA MET A 196 24.35 -5.65 -5.77
C MET A 196 25.17 -6.56 -4.84
N GLU A 197 26.05 -7.40 -5.38
CA GLU A 197 26.95 -8.24 -4.58
C GLU A 197 27.90 -7.42 -3.69
N LYS A 198 28.38 -6.28 -4.19
CA LYS A 198 29.18 -5.35 -3.37
C LYS A 198 28.32 -4.76 -2.24
N LYS A 199 27.12 -4.28 -2.56
CA LYS A 199 26.20 -3.66 -1.59
C LYS A 199 25.75 -4.64 -0.51
N LYS A 200 25.44 -5.89 -0.87
CA LYS A 200 25.12 -6.96 0.08
C LYS A 200 26.21 -7.15 1.13
N ARG A 201 27.48 -7.12 0.72
CA ARG A 201 28.62 -7.22 1.64
C ARG A 201 28.72 -6.00 2.55
N GLU A 202 28.59 -4.80 2.00
CA GLU A 202 28.63 -3.54 2.76
C GLU A 202 27.54 -3.50 3.85
N ILE A 203 26.31 -3.88 3.50
CA ILE A 203 25.16 -3.93 4.43
C ILE A 203 25.44 -4.94 5.55
N LYS A 204 25.84 -6.17 5.19
CA LYS A 204 26.15 -7.22 6.16
C LYS A 204 27.27 -6.84 7.12
N THR A 205 28.31 -6.14 6.65
CA THR A 205 29.39 -5.68 7.52
C THR A 205 28.87 -4.67 8.55
N ARG A 206 28.07 -3.69 8.12
CA ARG A 206 27.51 -2.68 9.03
C ARG A 206 26.58 -3.29 10.09
N ASP A 207 25.81 -4.33 9.73
CA ASP A 207 24.97 -5.05 10.70
C ASP A 207 25.79 -5.77 11.76
N LEU A 208 27.01 -6.22 11.42
CA LEU A 208 27.94 -6.86 12.37
C LEU A 208 28.59 -5.84 13.29
N ASP A 209 28.93 -4.65 12.79
CA ASP A 209 29.51 -3.57 13.58
C ASP A 209 28.50 -2.99 14.61
N TRP A 210 27.19 -3.15 14.36
CA TRP A 210 26.13 -2.70 15.26
C TRP A 210 25.86 -3.65 16.43
N LYS A 211 26.26 -4.94 16.37
CA LYS A 211 26.12 -5.82 17.53
C LYS A 211 27.15 -5.41 18.58
N PRO A 212 26.73 -4.90 19.77
CA PRO A 212 27.69 -4.64 20.83
C PRO A 212 28.41 -5.95 21.13
N LEU A 213 29.74 -5.89 21.31
CA LEU A 213 30.49 -6.96 21.93
C LEU A 213 29.82 -7.25 23.28
N MET A 214 29.00 -8.31 23.35
CA MET A 214 28.57 -8.91 24.61
C MET A 214 29.73 -9.68 25.22
#